data_AF-A0A967H313-F1
#
_entry.id   AF-A0A967H313-F1
#
_cell.length_a   1.000
_cell.length_b   1.000
_cell.length_c   1.000
_cell.angle_alpha   90.00
_cell.angle_beta   90.00
_cell.angle_gamma   90.00
#
_symmetry.space_group_name_H-M   'P 1'
#
loop_
_entity.id
_entity.type
_entity.pdbx_description
1 polymer ?
#
loop_
_entity_poly.entity_id
_entity_poly.type
_entity_poly.pdbx_seq_one_letter_code
_entity_poly.pdbx_strand_id
1 'polypeptide(L)' 'MSDTIAAIATPFGQGAIAVVRLSGGEALEVAGRAAGLGEISGWKPRMARLAHLFDGRGEVLDEVVITA' A
#
# COMPACT_ATOMS: atom_id res chain seq x y z
N MET A 1 0.85 22.68 -0.21
CA MET A 1 0.67 21.28 0.24
C MET A 1 0.90 20.40 -0.98
N SER A 2 1.75 19.38 -0.91
CA SER A 2 2.09 18.53 -2.05
C SER A 2 1.11 17.37 -2.16
N ASP A 3 0.79 16.96 -3.38
CA ASP A 3 -0.09 15.82 -3.65
C ASP A 3 0.50 14.51 -3.10
N THR A 4 -0.37 13.54 -2.83
CA THR A 4 0.04 12.16 -2.56
C THR A 4 0.32 11.46 -3.89
N ILE A 5 1.52 10.90 -4.03
CA ILE A 5 1.99 10.23 -5.24
C ILE A 5 2.23 8.74 -5.00
N ALA A 6 2.18 7.95 -6.07
CA ALA A 6 2.52 6.52 -6.07
C ALA A 6 3.37 6.16 -7.29
N ALA A 7 4.29 5.21 -7.13
CA ALA A 7 5.10 4.68 -8.23
C ALA A 7 5.58 3.25 -7.97
N ILE A 8 5.83 2.50 -9.04
CA ILE A 8 6.59 1.25 -8.97
C ILE A 8 8.05 1.62 -8.61
N ALA A 9 8.54 1.08 -7.49
CA ALA A 9 9.83 1.39 -6.92
C ALA A 9 10.91 0.32 -7.20
N THR A 10 10.55 -0.76 -7.87
CA THR A 10 11.43 -1.84 -8.31
C THR A 10 11.52 -1.88 -9.85
N PRO A 11 12.60 -2.45 -10.44
CA PRO A 11 12.70 -2.62 -11.89
C PRO A 11 11.53 -3.43 -12.47
N PHE A 12 11.24 -3.20 -13.74
CA PHE A 12 10.28 -4.02 -14.50
C PHE A 12 10.89 -5.39 -14.84
N GLY A 13 10.05 -6.42 -14.84
CA GLY A 13 10.43 -7.78 -15.18
C GLY A 13 9.92 -8.79 -14.15
N GLN A 14 10.37 -10.02 -14.28
CA GLN A 14 10.02 -11.09 -13.35
C GLN A 14 10.95 -11.04 -12.12
N GLY A 15 10.35 -11.06 -10.94
CA GLY A 15 11.04 -11.11 -9.66
C GLY A 15 10.14 -11.73 -8.59
N ALA A 16 10.73 -12.10 -7.45
CA ALA A 16 9.96 -12.66 -6.34
C ALA A 16 9.09 -11.61 -5.62
N ILE A 17 9.54 -10.35 -5.62
CA ILE A 17 8.88 -9.23 -4.93
C ILE A 17 8.94 -8.00 -5.84
N ALA A 18 7.84 -7.27 -5.92
CA ALA A 18 7.77 -5.92 -6.46
C ALA A 18 7.34 -4.95 -5.36
N VAL A 19 7.78 -3.69 -5.43
CA VAL A 19 7.39 -2.66 -4.45
C VAL A 19 6.69 -1.51 -5.17
N VAL A 20 5.51 -1.14 -4.66
CA VAL A 20 4.85 0.12 -4.97
C VAL A 20 5.03 1.05 -3.79
N ARG A 21 5.59 2.24 -4.01
CA ARG A 21 5.82 3.24 -2.97
C ARG A 21 4.80 4.36 -3.08
N LEU A 22 4.19 4.71 -1.95
CA LEU A 22 3.34 5.89 -1.80
C LEU A 22 4.06 6.95 -0.97
N SER A 23 3.85 8.23 -1.29
CA SER A 23 4.42 9.35 -0.54
C SER A 23 3.47 10.54 -0.55
N GLY A 24 3.24 11.16 0.61
CA GLY A 24 2.33 12.29 0.77
C GLY A 24 1.52 12.19 2.06
N GLY A 25 0.76 13.23 2.37
CA GLY A 25 -0.04 13.32 3.60
C GLY A 25 -1.13 12.25 3.70
N GLU A 26 -1.60 11.72 2.56
CA GLU A 26 -2.68 10.73 2.49
C GLU A 26 -2.15 9.33 2.14
N ALA A 27 -0.83 9.12 2.07
CA ALA A 27 -0.23 7.88 1.61
C ALA A 27 -0.70 6.66 2.43
N LEU A 28 -0.76 6.82 3.75
CA LEU A 28 -1.24 5.78 4.63
C LEU A 28 -2.73 5.51 4.40
N GLU A 29 -3.55 6.57 4.33
CA GLU A 29 -5.00 6.49 4.07
C GLU A 29 -5.32 5.73 2.79
N VAL A 30 -4.61 6.05 1.69
CA VAL A 30 -4.75 5.35 0.42
C VAL A 30 -4.39 3.87 0.56
N ALA A 31 -3.30 3.55 1.25
CA ALA A 31 -2.85 2.17 1.43
C ALA A 31 -3.84 1.32 2.25
N GLY A 32 -4.42 1.83 3.33
CA GLY A 32 -5.40 1.07 4.12
C GLY A 32 -6.73 0.88 3.40
N ARG A 33 -7.22 1.89 2.68
CA ARG A 33 -8.40 1.72 1.81
C ARG A 33 -8.17 0.62 0.78
N ALA A 34 -7.03 0.62 0.10
CA ALA A 34 -6.67 -0.43 -0.87
C ALA A 34 -6.54 -1.81 -0.21
N ALA A 35 -6.14 -1.87 1.07
CA ALA A 35 -6.03 -3.11 1.82
C ALA A 35 -7.33 -3.56 2.52
N GLY A 36 -8.44 -2.83 2.34
CA GLY A 36 -9.69 -3.07 3.10
C GLY A 36 -9.52 -2.89 4.62
N LEU A 37 -8.43 -2.26 5.06
CA LEU A 37 -8.11 -1.99 6.46
C LEU A 37 -8.57 -0.57 6.77
N GLY A 38 -9.74 -0.43 7.41
CA GLY A 38 -10.46 0.83 7.64
C GLY A 38 -9.63 1.98 8.22
N GLU A 39 -9.86 2.38 9.47
CA GLU A 39 -9.12 3.50 10.04
C GLU A 39 -7.69 3.08 10.41
N ILE A 40 -6.71 3.85 9.92
CA ILE A 40 -5.29 3.48 9.88
C ILE A 40 -4.45 4.32 10.86
N SER A 41 -5.11 5.26 11.55
CA SER A 41 -4.54 6.23 12.50
C SER A 41 -3.75 5.57 13.64
N GLY A 42 -3.99 4.28 13.91
CA GLY A 42 -3.25 3.48 14.91
C GLY A 42 -2.02 2.73 14.39
N TRP A 43 -1.62 2.89 13.12
CA TRP A 43 -0.46 2.17 12.59
C TRP A 43 0.84 2.74 13.16
N LYS A 44 1.59 1.88 13.84
CA LYS A 44 2.92 2.24 14.33
C LYS A 44 3.87 2.39 13.15
N PRO A 45 4.65 3.49 13.06
CA PRO A 45 5.70 3.62 12.07
C PRO A 45 6.69 2.46 12.14
N ARG A 46 7.24 2.08 10.99
CA ARG A 46 8.23 1.01 10.77
C ARG A 46 7.74 -0.37 11.18
N MET A 47 6.44 -0.62 11.03
CA MET A 47 5.83 -1.92 11.31
C MET A 47 5.32 -2.54 10.01
N ALA A 48 5.75 -3.77 9.73
CA ALA A 48 5.24 -4.56 8.62
C ALA A 48 3.92 -5.24 8.98
N ARG A 49 3.00 -5.33 8.01
CA ARG A 49 1.70 -5.98 8.14
C ARG A 49 1.38 -6.80 6.91
N LEU A 50 0.95 -8.05 7.10
CA LEU A 50 0.40 -8.87 6.03
C LEU A 50 -1.07 -8.48 5.81
N ALA A 51 -1.45 -8.27 4.56
CA ALA A 51 -2.81 -7.88 4.18
C ALA A 51 -3.13 -8.34 2.75
N HIS A 52 -4.41 -8.38 2.42
CA HIS A 52 -4.83 -8.48 1.02
C HIS A 52 -5.04 -7.08 0.44
N LEU A 53 -4.63 -6.87 -0.81
CA LEU A 53 -5.05 -5.73 -1.61
C LEU A 53 -6.29 -6.08 -2.40
N PHE A 54 -7.18 -5.10 -2.54
CA PHE A 54 -8.42 -5.25 -3.29
C PHE A 54 -8.44 -4.32 -4.51
N ASP A 55 -9.05 -4.77 -5.59
CA ASP A 55 -9.31 -3.95 -6.76
C ASP A 55 -10.52 -3.02 -6.56
N GLY A 56 -10.84 -2.19 -7.57
CA GLY A 56 -11.98 -1.27 -7.52
C GLY A 56 -13.36 -1.94 -7.48
N ARG A 57 -13.43 -3.27 -7.61
CA ARG A 57 -14.66 -4.07 -7.52
C ARG A 57 -14.78 -4.80 -6.17
N GLY A 58 -13.73 -4.74 -5.34
CA GLY A 58 -13.65 -5.43 -4.05
C GLY A 58 -13.12 -6.85 -4.16
N GLU A 59 -12.58 -7.26 -5.31
CA GLU A 59 -11.94 -8.57 -5.48
C GLU A 59 -10.49 -8.52 -5.01
N VAL A 60 -9.98 -9.62 -4.46
CA VAL A 60 -8.59 -9.72 -4.02
C VAL A 60 -7.67 -9.65 -5.24
N LEU A 61 -6.76 -8.66 -5.24
CA LEU A 61 -5.76 -8.46 -6.27
C LEU A 61 -4.48 -9.23 -5.95
N ASP A 62 -4.00 -9.13 -4.69
CA ASP A 62 -2.78 -9.81 -4.22
C ASP A 62 -2.71 -9.88 -2.68
N GLU A 63 -1.85 -10.74 -2.14
CA GLU A 63 -1.43 -10.71 -0.73
C GLU A 63 -0.11 -9.94 -0.62
N VAL A 64 -0.06 -8.92 0.25
CA VAL A 64 1.05 -7.99 0.33
C VAL A 64 1.54 -7.76 1.76
N VAL A 65 2.76 -7.24 1.85
CA VAL A 65 3.31 -6.67 3.08
C VAL A 65 3.32 -5.15 2.96
N ILE A 66 2.67 -4.46 3.90
CA ILE A 66 2.60 -2.99 3.96
C ILE A 66 3.44 -2.49 5.14
N THR A 67 4.20 -1.41 4.93
CA THR A 67 4.96 -0.70 5.96
C THR A 67 4.57 0.78 6.00
N ALA A 68 4.32 1.31 7.20
CA ALA A 68 4.05 2.73 7.46
C ALA A 68 5.26 3.47 8.04
#